data_AF-A0A1X0P314-F1
#
_entry.id   AF-A0A1X0P314-F1
#
_cell.length_a   1.000
_cell.length_b   1.000
_cell.length_c   1.000
_cell.angle_alpha   90.00
_cell.angle_beta   90.00
_cell.angle_gamma   90.00
#
_symmetry.space_group_name_H-M   'P 1'
#
loop_
_entity.id
_entity.type
_entity.pdbx_description
1 polymer ?
#
loop_
_entity_poly.entity_id
_entity_poly.type
_entity_poly.pdbx_seq_one_letter_code
_entity_poly.pdbx_strand_id
1 'polypeptide(L)'
;MTTMFIQLRRVVYLLVLLQCCVCVYDVDGAPGDTEYTDMVTKLNSSIVGAGEMLLKGEFCLPEWEKYRNACDTDAALAKKSAGELSGIVKDLERKIDEHIPDVKGTGGIRVSVTLEKVKELGKQVEKTKQKTNETLVEAEKARLSVAKAQAAQDGCATIRNNIESARADLDRILEGFLGYMRDGDSEVNKRLDKDGRNMSGKMVAYVLAYGHRVGWSKGYIKAAEEKIAEAKEEAKKAVAALKKIDARLAEQESLAEEAREKGGLVQKAIKEMSESKETEERIGSLTHREKAKEKRVETAKEVAKEMKKAIEDSIKEKEKRDKEERERREREERERKERERIEREERERNEREEKEKREREERERKEREGKEKRDREERERRLAEEKAKRDEAERMAQEKEELEKKAKKRKDGGVVFTLAHGPLVMLLLCVLGFALVC
;
A
#
# COMPACT_ATOMS: atom_id res chain seq x y z
N MET A 1 -72.50 -13.19 -21.10
CA MET A 1 -71.57 -14.33 -21.36
C MET A 1 -70.24 -13.92 -22.00
N THR A 2 -70.12 -12.76 -22.66
CA THR A 2 -68.87 -12.32 -23.32
C THR A 2 -67.81 -11.71 -22.39
N THR A 3 -68.20 -11.22 -21.21
CA THR A 3 -67.26 -10.62 -20.23
C THR A 3 -66.39 -11.66 -19.51
N MET A 4 -66.89 -12.88 -19.29
CA MET A 4 -66.08 -13.97 -18.73
C MET A 4 -64.99 -14.45 -19.70
N PHE A 5 -65.22 -14.38 -21.01
CA PHE A 5 -64.25 -14.77 -22.03
C PHE A 5 -63.03 -13.83 -22.09
N ILE A 6 -63.24 -12.55 -21.80
CA ILE A 6 -62.16 -11.54 -21.79
C ILE A 6 -61.26 -11.73 -20.55
N GLN A 7 -61.84 -12.10 -19.41
CA GLN A 7 -61.07 -12.40 -18.19
C GLN A 7 -60.22 -13.65 -18.34
N LEU A 8 -60.76 -14.72 -18.95
CA LEU A 8 -59.99 -15.95 -19.23
C LEU A 8 -58.81 -15.70 -20.19
N ARG A 9 -58.99 -14.87 -21.22
CA ARG A 9 -57.90 -14.54 -22.16
C ARG A 9 -56.76 -13.78 -21.48
N ARG A 10 -57.05 -12.85 -20.57
CA ARG A 10 -56.02 -12.10 -19.83
C ARG A 10 -55.18 -12.99 -18.92
N VAL A 11 -55.80 -13.98 -18.26
CA VAL A 11 -55.08 -14.94 -17.42
C VAL A 11 -54.16 -15.84 -18.25
N VAL A 12 -54.61 -16.27 -19.43
CA VAL A 12 -53.78 -17.07 -20.34
C VAL A 12 -52.56 -16.29 -20.85
N TYR A 13 -52.71 -15.01 -21.23
CA TYR A 13 -51.56 -14.19 -21.62
C TYR A 13 -50.56 -13.97 -20.48
N LEU A 14 -51.05 -13.79 -19.25
CA LEU A 14 -50.19 -13.67 -18.07
C LEU A 14 -49.44 -14.97 -17.77
N LEU A 15 -50.09 -16.13 -17.90
CA LEU A 15 -49.44 -17.43 -17.72
C LEU A 15 -48.40 -17.72 -18.80
N VAL A 16 -48.67 -17.35 -20.07
CA VAL A 16 -47.70 -17.50 -21.16
C VAL A 16 -46.51 -16.55 -20.98
N LEU A 17 -46.73 -15.32 -20.51
CA LEU A 17 -45.66 -14.39 -20.16
C LEU A 17 -44.83 -14.89 -18.97
N LEU A 18 -45.48 -15.40 -17.91
CA LEU A 18 -44.78 -16.01 -16.77
C LEU A 18 -43.97 -17.23 -17.19
N GLN A 19 -44.52 -18.08 -18.06
CA GLN A 19 -43.82 -19.25 -18.56
C GLN A 19 -42.67 -18.86 -19.51
N CYS A 20 -42.81 -17.82 -20.32
CA CYS A 20 -41.69 -17.24 -21.07
C CYS A 20 -40.62 -16.63 -20.16
N CYS A 21 -41.00 -15.93 -19.10
CA CYS A 21 -40.05 -15.36 -18.13
C CYS A 21 -39.29 -16.45 -17.37
N VAL A 22 -39.93 -17.57 -17.02
CA VAL A 22 -39.28 -18.73 -16.39
C VAL A 22 -38.36 -19.45 -17.40
N CYS A 23 -38.80 -19.62 -18.64
CA CYS A 23 -37.98 -20.24 -19.68
C CYS A 23 -36.77 -19.39 -20.13
N VAL A 24 -36.82 -18.05 -19.99
CA VAL A 24 -35.66 -17.18 -20.29
C VAL A 24 -34.67 -17.13 -19.13
N TYR A 25 -35.12 -17.31 -17.88
CA TYR A 25 -34.23 -17.34 -16.71
C TYR A 25 -33.38 -18.63 -16.64
N ASP A 26 -33.84 -19.72 -17.26
CA ASP A 26 -33.14 -21.02 -17.25
C ASP A 26 -32.13 -21.21 -18.42
N VAL A 27 -32.00 -20.22 -19.32
CA VAL A 27 -31.04 -20.29 -20.45
C VAL A 27 -29.63 -19.87 -20.06
N ASP A 28 -29.45 -19.17 -18.92
CA ASP A 28 -28.12 -18.93 -18.32
C ASP A 28 -27.62 -20.13 -17.49
N GLY A 29 -28.41 -21.21 -17.42
CA GLY A 29 -28.07 -22.48 -16.77
C GLY A 29 -27.63 -23.55 -17.75
N ALA A 30 -26.87 -23.22 -18.80
CA ALA A 30 -26.26 -24.24 -19.64
C ALA A 30 -25.36 -25.13 -18.75
N PRO A 31 -25.60 -26.46 -18.67
CA PRO A 31 -24.89 -27.37 -17.78
C PRO A 31 -23.38 -27.55 -18.08
N GLY A 32 -22.80 -26.71 -18.94
CA GLY A 32 -21.37 -26.59 -19.20
C GLY A 32 -20.66 -25.43 -18.49
N ASP A 33 -21.39 -24.46 -17.89
CA ASP A 33 -20.77 -23.25 -17.30
C ASP A 33 -20.40 -23.40 -15.82
N THR A 34 -20.95 -24.38 -15.10
CA THR A 34 -20.70 -24.55 -13.65
C THR A 34 -19.23 -24.87 -13.35
N GLU A 35 -18.62 -25.79 -14.11
CA GLU A 35 -17.22 -26.18 -13.94
C GLU A 35 -16.26 -25.00 -14.20
N TYR A 36 -16.58 -24.18 -15.20
CA TYR A 36 -15.82 -22.96 -15.50
C TYR A 36 -15.97 -21.91 -14.39
N THR A 37 -17.19 -21.64 -13.91
CA THR A 37 -17.41 -20.69 -12.82
C THR A 37 -16.71 -21.13 -11.52
N ASP A 38 -16.67 -22.43 -11.26
CA ASP A 38 -15.93 -23.00 -10.13
C ASP A 38 -14.43 -22.80 -10.30
N MET A 39 -13.88 -23.00 -11.51
CA MET A 39 -12.46 -22.78 -11.80
C MET A 39 -12.06 -21.31 -11.66
N VAL A 40 -12.88 -20.38 -12.17
CA VAL A 40 -12.70 -18.93 -12.01
C VAL A 40 -12.70 -18.54 -10.53
N THR A 41 -13.67 -19.04 -9.77
CA THR A 41 -13.79 -18.77 -8.33
C THR A 41 -12.58 -19.31 -7.58
N LYS A 42 -12.18 -20.55 -7.88
CA LYS A 42 -11.01 -21.21 -7.28
C LYS A 42 -9.71 -20.48 -7.58
N LEU A 43 -9.51 -20.02 -8.82
CA LEU A 43 -8.34 -19.22 -9.19
C LEU A 43 -8.32 -17.89 -8.43
N ASN A 44 -9.43 -17.17 -8.41
CA ASN A 44 -9.51 -15.90 -7.68
C ASN A 44 -9.24 -16.08 -6.17
N SER A 45 -9.83 -17.09 -5.53
CA SER A 45 -9.55 -17.43 -4.13
C SER A 45 -8.10 -17.81 -3.90
N SER A 46 -7.47 -18.54 -4.83
CA SER A 46 -6.05 -18.91 -4.75
C SER A 46 -5.13 -17.68 -4.87
N ILE A 47 -5.44 -16.74 -5.77
CA ILE A 47 -4.70 -15.46 -5.90
C ILE A 47 -4.78 -14.66 -4.59
N VAL A 48 -5.97 -14.56 -3.98
CA VAL A 48 -6.15 -13.85 -2.70
C VAL A 48 -5.36 -14.54 -1.57
N GLY A 49 -5.50 -15.85 -1.42
CA GLY A 49 -4.77 -16.61 -0.39
C GLY A 49 -3.24 -16.55 -0.57
N ALA A 50 -2.76 -16.61 -1.80
CA ALA A 50 -1.36 -16.40 -2.13
C ALA A 50 -0.88 -14.99 -1.73
N GLY A 51 -1.71 -13.96 -1.97
CA GLY A 51 -1.45 -12.59 -1.55
C GLY A 51 -1.34 -12.45 -0.03
N GLU A 52 -2.21 -13.09 0.75
CA GLU A 52 -2.13 -13.10 2.22
C GLU A 52 -0.85 -13.76 2.73
N MET A 53 -0.42 -14.88 2.11
CA MET A 53 0.81 -15.56 2.49
C MET A 53 2.04 -14.73 2.14
N LEU A 54 2.06 -14.13 0.94
CA LEU A 54 3.12 -13.20 0.54
C LEU A 54 3.23 -12.03 1.50
N LEU A 55 2.09 -11.46 1.92
CA LEU A 55 2.04 -10.36 2.87
C LEU A 55 2.68 -10.73 4.22
N LYS A 56 2.38 -11.92 4.76
CA LYS A 56 3.04 -12.44 5.97
C LYS A 56 4.55 -12.55 5.76
N GLY A 57 4.98 -12.98 4.58
CA GLY A 57 6.38 -13.04 4.18
C GLY A 57 7.06 -11.67 4.19
N GLU A 58 6.43 -10.68 3.55
CA GLU A 58 6.93 -9.31 3.45
C GLU A 58 7.18 -8.68 4.82
N PHE A 59 6.32 -8.95 5.82
CA PHE A 59 6.52 -8.49 7.20
C PHE A 59 7.57 -9.27 7.98
N CYS A 60 7.79 -10.54 7.63
CA CYS A 60 8.75 -11.39 8.31
C CYS A 60 10.19 -10.89 8.16
N LEU A 61 10.56 -10.47 6.95
CA LEU A 61 11.93 -10.09 6.61
C LEU A 61 12.46 -8.87 7.40
N PRO A 62 11.72 -7.75 7.50
CA PRO A 62 12.12 -6.61 8.34
C PRO A 62 12.22 -6.96 9.83
N GLU A 63 11.28 -7.74 10.36
CA GLU A 63 11.30 -8.09 11.78
C GLU A 63 12.50 -8.99 12.11
N TRP A 64 12.83 -9.93 11.23
CA TRP A 64 14.05 -10.72 11.38
C TRP A 64 15.33 -9.87 11.27
N GLU A 65 15.37 -8.90 10.35
CA GLU A 65 16.49 -7.98 10.16
C GLU A 65 16.77 -7.14 11.42
N LYS A 66 15.73 -6.72 12.14
CA LYS A 66 15.84 -6.06 13.44
C LYS A 66 16.57 -6.93 14.48
N TYR A 67 16.19 -8.21 14.62
CA TYR A 67 16.87 -9.12 15.55
C TYR A 67 18.32 -9.42 15.13
N ARG A 68 18.59 -9.54 13.82
CA ARG A 68 19.95 -9.69 13.30
C ARG A 68 20.84 -8.49 13.66
N ASN A 69 20.34 -7.27 13.47
CA ASN A 69 21.11 -6.06 13.75
C ASN A 69 21.38 -5.90 15.27
N ALA A 70 20.40 -6.25 16.11
CA ALA A 70 20.59 -6.30 17.56
C ALA A 70 21.65 -7.34 17.97
N CYS A 71 21.64 -8.52 17.35
CA CYS A 71 22.63 -9.56 17.56
C CYS A 71 24.06 -9.08 17.25
N ASP A 72 24.28 -8.43 16.10
CA ASP A 72 25.63 -7.96 15.74
C ASP A 72 26.11 -6.83 16.69
N THR A 73 25.19 -5.93 17.06
CA THR A 73 25.49 -4.86 18.03
C THR A 73 25.91 -5.42 19.38
N ASP A 74 25.12 -6.34 19.94
CA ASP A 74 25.42 -6.93 21.25
C ASP A 74 26.70 -7.79 21.21
N ALA A 75 26.95 -8.53 20.13
CA ALA A 75 28.17 -9.31 19.97
C ALA A 75 29.42 -8.42 19.84
N ALA A 76 29.32 -7.27 19.16
CA ALA A 76 30.39 -6.30 19.08
C ALA A 76 30.69 -5.65 20.44
N LEU A 77 29.66 -5.31 21.22
CA LEU A 77 29.81 -4.80 22.59
C LEU A 77 30.52 -5.82 23.49
N ALA A 78 30.06 -7.07 23.50
CA ALA A 78 30.67 -8.14 24.29
C ALA A 78 32.16 -8.32 23.96
N LYS A 79 32.52 -8.29 22.67
CA LYS A 79 33.92 -8.37 22.23
C LYS A 79 34.74 -7.16 22.70
N LYS A 80 34.19 -5.96 22.59
CA LYS A 80 34.86 -4.72 23.03
C LYS A 80 35.14 -4.78 24.53
N SER A 81 34.15 -5.11 25.35
CA SER A 81 34.32 -5.21 26.80
C SER A 81 35.31 -6.28 27.21
N ALA A 82 35.34 -7.42 26.50
CA ALA A 82 36.37 -8.43 26.71
C ALA A 82 37.79 -7.91 26.40
N GLY A 83 37.96 -7.12 25.34
CA GLY A 83 39.23 -6.47 25.01
C GLY A 83 39.68 -5.47 26.08
N GLU A 84 38.76 -4.65 26.59
CA GLU A 84 39.02 -3.72 27.70
C GLU A 84 39.41 -4.48 28.98
N LEU A 85 38.69 -5.56 29.31
CA LEU A 85 38.97 -6.42 30.46
C LEU A 85 40.36 -7.05 30.38
N SER A 86 40.74 -7.59 29.22
CA SER A 86 42.08 -8.15 28.98
C SER A 86 43.18 -7.12 29.26
N GLY A 87 42.97 -5.86 28.84
CA GLY A 87 43.89 -4.76 29.10
C GLY A 87 44.04 -4.45 30.59
N ILE A 88 42.92 -4.38 31.33
CA ILE A 88 42.91 -4.12 32.78
C ILE A 88 43.62 -5.24 33.54
N VAL A 89 43.34 -6.50 33.22
CA VAL A 89 43.95 -7.66 33.88
C VAL A 89 45.46 -7.67 33.69
N LYS A 90 45.96 -7.42 32.47
CA LYS A 90 47.41 -7.35 32.19
C LYS A 90 48.10 -6.21 32.93
N ASP A 91 47.45 -5.03 33.00
CA ASP A 91 47.98 -3.90 33.76
C ASP A 91 48.07 -4.23 35.26
N LEU A 92 47.05 -4.91 35.79
CA LEU A 92 47.00 -5.35 37.18
C LEU A 92 48.06 -6.42 37.49
N GLU A 93 48.21 -7.44 36.64
CA GLU A 93 49.27 -8.45 36.76
C GLU A 93 50.66 -7.79 36.80
N ARG A 94 50.93 -6.85 35.87
CA ARG A 94 52.19 -6.09 35.83
C ARG A 94 52.44 -5.32 37.13
N LYS A 95 51.45 -4.56 37.63
CA LYS A 95 51.59 -3.79 38.88
C LYS A 95 51.87 -4.70 40.09
N ILE A 96 51.28 -5.88 40.11
CA ILE A 96 51.50 -6.87 41.18
C ILE A 96 52.92 -7.43 41.09
N ASP A 97 53.40 -7.75 39.89
CA ASP A 97 54.77 -8.24 39.72
C ASP A 97 55.82 -7.16 40.07
N GLU A 98 55.55 -5.91 39.73
CA GLU A 98 56.43 -4.76 40.07
C GLU A 98 56.46 -4.45 41.58
N HIS A 99 55.35 -4.66 42.29
CA HIS A 99 55.23 -4.27 43.70
C HIS A 99 55.35 -5.45 44.67
N ILE A 100 55.13 -6.68 44.22
CA ILE A 100 55.12 -7.89 45.05
C ILE A 100 55.98 -8.95 44.32
N PRO A 101 57.30 -8.77 44.23
CA PRO A 101 58.16 -9.76 43.59
C PRO A 101 58.09 -11.09 44.33
N ASP A 102 58.18 -12.20 43.60
CA ASP A 102 58.20 -13.55 44.18
C ASP A 102 59.35 -13.68 45.19
N VAL A 103 59.02 -13.92 46.46
CA VAL A 103 59.99 -13.99 47.57
C VAL A 103 60.81 -15.29 47.56
N LYS A 104 60.68 -16.11 46.50
CA LYS A 104 61.35 -17.40 46.38
C LYS A 104 62.83 -17.23 46.01
N GLY A 105 63.68 -16.98 47.00
CA GLY A 105 65.10 -17.40 46.93
C GLY A 105 66.18 -16.37 47.25
N THR A 106 65.87 -15.11 47.50
CA THR A 106 66.91 -14.13 47.86
C THR A 106 66.97 -13.94 49.37
N GLY A 107 67.97 -14.56 50.00
CA GLY A 107 68.28 -14.35 51.41
C GLY A 107 68.49 -12.88 51.74
N GLY A 108 67.53 -12.28 52.43
CA GLY A 108 67.78 -11.14 53.32
C GLY A 108 67.25 -9.76 52.91
N ILE A 109 66.81 -9.52 51.68
CA ILE A 109 66.28 -8.19 51.30
C ILE A 109 64.75 -8.23 51.30
N ARG A 110 64.16 -7.92 52.47
CA ARG A 110 62.74 -7.61 52.59
C ARG A 110 62.46 -6.29 51.87
N VAL A 111 61.96 -6.36 50.64
CA VAL A 111 61.31 -5.21 50.01
C VAL A 111 60.09 -4.89 50.86
N SER A 112 60.11 -3.74 51.55
CA SER A 112 58.98 -3.28 52.36
C SER A 112 57.86 -2.84 51.43
N VAL A 113 57.05 -3.80 50.97
CA VAL A 113 55.76 -3.49 50.37
C VAL A 113 54.94 -2.80 51.45
N THR A 114 54.55 -1.54 51.21
CA THR A 114 53.73 -0.82 52.17
C THR A 114 52.31 -1.38 52.13
N LEU A 115 51.69 -1.54 53.30
CA LEU A 115 50.29 -1.99 53.41
C LEU A 115 49.34 -1.13 52.56
N GLU A 116 49.68 0.15 52.36
CA GLU A 116 48.93 1.07 51.49
C GLU A 116 48.92 0.62 50.02
N LYS A 117 50.04 0.11 49.49
CA LYS A 117 50.10 -0.41 48.12
C LYS A 117 49.27 -1.68 47.96
N VAL A 118 49.32 -2.58 48.95
CA VAL A 118 48.49 -3.80 48.98
C VAL A 118 47.01 -3.43 48.95
N LYS A 119 46.59 -2.46 49.77
CA LYS A 119 45.19 -1.97 49.79
C LYS A 119 44.78 -1.32 48.47
N GLU A 120 45.66 -0.55 47.83
CA GLU A 120 45.37 0.06 46.53
C GLU A 120 45.23 -0.98 45.42
N LEU A 121 46.09 -2.00 45.42
CA LEU A 121 45.96 -3.16 44.51
C LEU A 121 44.66 -3.92 44.77
N GLY A 122 44.29 -4.15 46.03
CA GLY A 122 43.01 -4.77 46.39
C GLY A 122 41.79 -4.00 45.83
N LYS A 123 41.80 -2.65 45.87
CA LYS A 123 40.75 -1.85 45.23
C LYS A 123 40.71 -2.01 43.71
N GLN A 124 41.86 -2.14 43.05
CA GLN A 124 41.92 -2.37 41.60
C GLN A 124 41.44 -3.78 41.23
N VAL A 125 41.71 -4.79 42.07
CA VAL A 125 41.16 -6.14 41.94
C VAL A 125 39.64 -6.10 41.98
N GLU A 126 39.04 -5.44 42.97
CA GLU A 126 37.56 -5.36 43.09
C GLU A 126 36.92 -4.64 41.90
N LYS A 127 37.51 -3.55 41.41
CA LYS A 127 37.05 -2.90 40.15
C LYS A 127 37.14 -3.85 38.95
N THR A 128 38.19 -4.68 38.89
CA THR A 128 38.38 -5.64 37.81
C THR A 128 37.37 -6.79 37.91
N LYS A 129 37.03 -7.26 39.12
CA LYS A 129 35.95 -8.22 39.36
C LYS A 129 34.60 -7.66 38.88
N GLN A 130 34.30 -6.40 39.18
CA GLN A 130 33.08 -5.74 38.69
C GLN A 130 33.04 -5.70 37.15
N LYS A 131 34.11 -5.25 36.49
CA LYS A 131 34.18 -5.20 35.01
C LYS A 131 34.11 -6.60 34.38
N THR A 132 34.65 -7.63 35.05
CA THR A 132 34.52 -9.03 34.64
C THR A 132 33.05 -9.46 34.64
N ASN A 133 32.30 -9.13 35.70
CA ASN A 133 30.87 -9.41 35.77
C ASN A 133 30.08 -8.67 34.70
N GLU A 134 30.38 -7.39 34.46
CA GLU A 134 29.76 -6.60 33.37
C GLU A 134 29.99 -7.26 32.01
N THR A 135 31.22 -7.70 31.72
CA THR A 135 31.57 -8.39 30.46
C THR A 135 30.80 -9.71 30.30
N LEU A 136 30.63 -10.48 31.39
CA LEU A 136 29.82 -11.71 31.37
C LEU A 136 28.34 -11.42 31.12
N VAL A 137 27.80 -10.35 31.69
CA VAL A 137 26.42 -9.90 31.45
C VAL A 137 26.22 -9.51 29.98
N GLU A 138 27.16 -8.77 29.40
CA GLU A 138 27.10 -8.41 27.98
C GLU A 138 27.20 -9.63 27.06
N ALA A 139 28.08 -10.59 27.38
CA ALA A 139 28.18 -11.84 26.63
C ALA A 139 26.89 -12.68 26.71
N GLU A 140 26.21 -12.70 27.87
CA GLU A 140 24.90 -13.35 28.00
C GLU A 140 23.79 -12.62 27.24
N LYS A 141 23.78 -11.28 27.28
CA LYS A 141 22.86 -10.48 26.47
C LYS A 141 23.03 -10.76 24.97
N ALA A 142 24.27 -10.77 24.49
CA ALA A 142 24.59 -11.12 23.11
C ALA A 142 24.16 -12.55 22.75
N ARG A 143 24.34 -13.52 23.66
CA ARG A 143 23.86 -14.89 23.48
C ARG A 143 22.34 -14.96 23.34
N LEU A 144 21.60 -14.19 24.15
CA LEU A 144 20.15 -14.10 24.03
C LEU A 144 19.75 -13.49 22.68
N SER A 145 20.41 -12.42 22.25
CA SER A 145 20.14 -11.79 20.95
C SER A 145 20.42 -12.73 19.76
N VAL A 146 21.47 -13.56 19.82
CA VAL A 146 21.70 -14.66 18.86
C VAL A 146 20.51 -15.62 18.84
N ALA A 147 20.04 -16.06 20.01
CA ALA A 147 18.91 -16.99 20.09
C ALA A 147 17.62 -16.38 19.53
N LYS A 148 17.38 -15.08 19.75
CA LYS A 148 16.24 -14.37 19.16
C LYS A 148 16.35 -14.28 17.64
N ALA A 149 17.53 -13.98 17.11
CA ALA A 149 17.76 -13.93 15.66
C ALA A 149 17.57 -15.29 14.98
N GLN A 150 18.01 -16.38 15.63
CA GLN A 150 17.78 -17.76 15.17
C GLN A 150 16.28 -18.10 15.18
N ALA A 151 15.57 -17.81 16.28
CA ALA A 151 14.13 -18.06 16.37
C ALA A 151 13.33 -17.28 15.30
N ALA A 152 13.68 -16.02 15.05
CA ALA A 152 13.07 -15.21 13.99
C ALA A 152 13.37 -15.78 12.59
N GLN A 153 14.60 -16.25 12.36
CA GLN A 153 14.96 -16.93 11.10
C GLN A 153 14.11 -18.17 10.86
N ASP A 154 13.93 -19.01 11.88
CA ASP A 154 13.14 -20.25 11.80
C ASP A 154 11.64 -19.95 11.58
N GLY A 155 11.13 -18.90 12.23
CA GLY A 155 9.79 -18.37 11.99
C GLY A 155 9.60 -17.96 10.53
N CYS A 156 10.55 -17.21 9.97
CA CYS A 156 10.50 -16.85 8.55
C CYS A 156 10.71 -18.02 7.60
N ALA A 157 11.48 -19.04 8.00
CA ALA A 157 11.64 -20.26 7.18
C ALA A 157 10.29 -20.97 7.02
N THR A 158 9.51 -21.03 8.11
CA THR A 158 8.15 -21.60 8.08
C THR A 158 7.25 -20.81 7.13
N ILE A 159 7.27 -19.49 7.21
CA ILE A 159 6.49 -18.62 6.30
C ILE A 159 6.94 -18.79 4.85
N ARG A 160 8.25 -18.88 4.58
CA ARG A 160 8.77 -19.15 3.24
C ARG A 160 8.22 -20.47 2.68
N ASN A 161 8.24 -21.54 3.46
CA ASN A 161 7.72 -22.84 3.01
C ASN A 161 6.22 -22.78 2.71
N ASN A 162 5.45 -22.03 3.52
CA ASN A 162 4.03 -21.79 3.25
C ASN A 162 3.81 -21.01 1.95
N ILE A 163 4.66 -20.02 1.66
CA ILE A 163 4.64 -19.26 0.40
C ILE A 163 4.99 -20.17 -0.77
N GLU A 164 6.03 -21.01 -0.67
CA GLU A 164 6.38 -21.98 -1.71
C GLU A 164 5.22 -22.95 -1.99
N SER A 165 4.56 -23.46 -0.95
CA SER A 165 3.39 -24.33 -1.09
C SER A 165 2.21 -23.60 -1.76
N ALA A 166 1.87 -22.40 -1.29
CA ALA A 166 0.78 -21.62 -1.85
C ALA A 166 1.04 -21.21 -3.31
N ARG A 167 2.30 -20.96 -3.67
CA ARG A 167 2.71 -20.70 -5.05
C ARG A 167 2.51 -21.94 -5.92
N ALA A 168 2.97 -23.11 -5.46
CA ALA A 168 2.82 -24.35 -6.23
C ALA A 168 1.34 -24.68 -6.47
N ASP A 169 0.48 -24.43 -5.48
CA ASP A 169 -0.97 -24.56 -5.63
C ASP A 169 -1.55 -23.57 -6.64
N LEU A 170 -1.13 -22.30 -6.59
CA LEU A 170 -1.55 -21.27 -7.54
C LEU A 170 -1.11 -21.61 -8.97
N ASP A 171 0.14 -22.03 -9.16
CA ASP A 171 0.69 -22.41 -10.47
C ASP A 171 -0.10 -23.59 -11.07
N ARG A 172 -0.42 -24.62 -10.26
CA ARG A 172 -1.26 -25.75 -10.68
C ARG A 172 -2.69 -25.32 -11.06
N ILE A 173 -3.29 -24.41 -10.30
CA ILE A 173 -4.64 -23.89 -10.56
C ILE A 173 -4.65 -23.04 -11.84
N LEU A 174 -3.62 -22.22 -12.06
CA LEU A 174 -3.42 -21.45 -13.28
C LEU A 174 -3.28 -22.35 -14.50
N GLU A 175 -2.46 -23.40 -14.44
CA GLU A 175 -2.32 -24.37 -15.53
C GLU A 175 -3.65 -25.05 -15.86
N GLY A 176 -4.41 -25.45 -14.84
CA GLY A 176 -5.76 -25.97 -15.02
C GLY A 176 -6.68 -24.97 -15.70
N PHE A 177 -6.72 -23.72 -15.21
CA PHE A 177 -7.53 -22.64 -15.74
C PHE A 177 -7.23 -22.35 -17.22
N LEU A 178 -5.95 -22.32 -17.61
CA LEU A 178 -5.53 -22.12 -19.01
C LEU A 178 -6.04 -23.23 -19.94
N GLY A 179 -6.23 -24.45 -19.44
CA GLY A 179 -6.83 -25.55 -20.21
C GLY A 179 -8.30 -25.35 -20.53
N TYR A 180 -9.04 -24.54 -19.74
CA TYR A 180 -10.45 -24.22 -19.98
C TYR A 180 -10.65 -22.97 -20.86
N MET A 181 -9.62 -22.14 -21.01
CA MET A 181 -9.68 -20.99 -21.90
C MET A 181 -9.73 -21.46 -23.36
N ARG A 182 -10.89 -21.34 -24.02
CA ARG A 182 -11.04 -21.55 -25.48
C ARG A 182 -10.75 -20.25 -26.23
N ASP A 183 -10.44 -20.37 -27.53
CA ASP A 183 -10.21 -19.26 -28.46
C ASP A 183 -11.45 -18.33 -28.55
N GLY A 184 -11.56 -17.39 -27.62
CA GLY A 184 -12.69 -16.48 -27.46
C GLY A 184 -12.72 -15.74 -26.11
N ASP A 185 -11.58 -15.68 -25.40
CA ASP A 185 -11.53 -15.32 -23.97
C ASP A 185 -12.15 -13.96 -23.64
N SER A 186 -13.01 -14.01 -22.62
CA SER A 186 -13.52 -12.83 -21.94
C SER A 186 -12.37 -12.01 -21.35
N GLU A 187 -12.55 -10.69 -21.26
CA GLU A 187 -11.58 -9.78 -20.62
C GLU A 187 -11.27 -10.17 -19.16
N VAL A 188 -12.22 -10.83 -18.50
CA VAL A 188 -12.06 -11.35 -17.14
C VAL A 188 -10.97 -12.43 -17.07
N ASN A 189 -10.90 -13.32 -18.06
CA ASN A 189 -9.93 -14.42 -18.08
C ASN A 189 -8.50 -13.91 -18.25
N LYS A 190 -8.31 -12.99 -19.20
CA LYS A 190 -7.02 -12.34 -19.42
C LYS A 190 -6.53 -11.62 -18.17
N ARG A 191 -7.44 -10.97 -17.43
CA ARG A 191 -7.11 -10.33 -16.16
C ARG A 191 -6.68 -11.36 -15.11
N LEU A 192 -7.43 -12.44 -14.93
CA LEU A 192 -7.12 -13.47 -13.94
C LEU A 192 -5.81 -14.21 -14.23
N ASP A 193 -5.53 -14.56 -15.49
CA ASP A 193 -4.23 -15.14 -15.88
C ASP A 193 -3.08 -14.18 -15.56
N LYS A 194 -3.22 -12.91 -15.96
CA LYS A 194 -2.24 -11.87 -15.67
C LYS A 194 -2.01 -11.68 -14.18
N ASP A 195 -3.08 -11.60 -13.39
CA ASP A 195 -3.01 -11.40 -11.94
C ASP A 195 -2.39 -12.61 -11.23
N GLY A 196 -2.75 -13.83 -11.64
CA GLY A 196 -2.16 -15.04 -11.11
C GLY A 196 -0.68 -15.19 -11.44
N ARG A 197 -0.27 -14.95 -12.70
CA ARG A 197 1.16 -14.94 -13.08
C ARG A 197 1.95 -13.87 -12.33
N ASN A 198 1.39 -12.68 -12.19
CA ASN A 198 1.99 -11.60 -11.42
C ASN A 198 2.16 -11.99 -9.95
N MET A 199 1.15 -12.59 -9.33
CA MET A 199 1.22 -13.05 -7.94
C MET A 199 2.28 -14.16 -7.78
N SER A 200 2.29 -15.18 -8.63
CA SER A 200 3.31 -16.24 -8.63
C SER A 200 4.72 -15.64 -8.79
N GLY A 201 4.90 -14.70 -9.73
CA GLY A 201 6.16 -13.97 -9.92
C GLY A 201 6.64 -13.22 -8.67
N LYS A 202 5.74 -12.54 -7.96
CA LYS A 202 6.07 -11.89 -6.68
C LYS A 202 6.48 -12.88 -5.60
N MET A 203 5.82 -14.02 -5.52
CA MET A 203 6.19 -15.09 -4.57
C MET A 203 7.57 -15.67 -4.88
N VAL A 204 7.92 -15.86 -6.15
CA VAL A 204 9.27 -16.25 -6.58
C VAL A 204 10.30 -15.23 -6.11
N ALA A 205 10.05 -13.95 -6.38
CA ALA A 205 10.95 -12.87 -5.99
C ALA A 205 11.17 -12.83 -4.48
N TYR A 206 10.11 -13.02 -3.68
CA TYR A 206 10.19 -13.13 -2.24
C TYR A 206 11.07 -14.31 -1.78
N VAL A 207 10.82 -15.52 -2.31
CA VAL A 207 11.57 -16.73 -1.92
C VAL A 207 13.06 -16.58 -2.23
N LEU A 208 13.40 -16.00 -3.39
CA LEU A 208 14.79 -15.71 -3.77
C LEU A 208 15.43 -14.67 -2.82
N ALA A 209 14.72 -13.58 -2.53
CA ALA A 209 15.20 -12.55 -1.60
C ALA A 209 15.41 -13.12 -0.18
N TYR A 210 14.53 -13.98 0.29
CA TYR A 210 14.68 -14.70 1.55
C TYR A 210 15.92 -15.60 1.55
N GLY A 211 16.11 -16.40 0.50
CA GLY A 211 17.26 -17.31 0.36
C GLY A 211 18.59 -16.56 0.45
N HIS A 212 18.72 -15.44 -0.25
CA HIS A 212 19.91 -14.58 -0.19
C HIS A 212 20.16 -14.06 1.24
N ARG A 213 19.12 -13.55 1.92
CA ARG A 213 19.23 -13.05 3.29
C ARG A 213 19.60 -14.14 4.30
N VAL A 214 19.12 -15.38 4.14
CA VAL A 214 19.49 -16.52 5.00
C VAL A 214 20.95 -16.89 4.86
N GLY A 215 21.46 -16.95 3.62
CA GLY A 215 22.88 -17.22 3.39
C GLY A 215 23.76 -16.24 4.17
N TRP A 216 23.44 -14.96 4.11
CA TRP A 216 24.17 -13.91 4.82
C TRP A 216 24.01 -14.04 6.34
N SER A 217 22.77 -14.16 6.82
CA SER A 217 22.46 -14.18 8.25
C SER A 217 23.11 -15.35 8.99
N LYS A 218 23.22 -16.53 8.37
CA LYS A 218 23.96 -17.66 8.96
C LYS A 218 25.43 -17.32 9.23
N GLY A 219 26.07 -16.59 8.31
CA GLY A 219 27.44 -16.10 8.49
C GLY A 219 27.53 -15.11 9.67
N TYR A 220 26.60 -14.17 9.77
CA TYR A 220 26.54 -13.21 10.87
C TYR A 220 26.31 -13.86 12.23
N ILE A 221 25.35 -14.79 12.32
CA ILE A 221 25.05 -15.52 13.56
C ILE A 221 26.28 -16.30 14.02
N LYS A 222 26.95 -17.01 13.10
CA LYS A 222 28.18 -17.75 13.42
C LYS A 222 29.29 -16.81 13.91
N ALA A 223 29.51 -15.69 13.22
CA ALA A 223 30.50 -14.70 13.63
C ALA A 223 30.17 -14.08 15.00
N ALA A 224 28.88 -13.84 15.30
CA ALA A 224 28.44 -13.36 16.60
C ALA A 224 28.69 -14.42 17.70
N GLU A 225 28.40 -15.69 17.44
CA GLU A 225 28.71 -16.79 18.38
C GLU A 225 30.21 -16.90 18.67
N GLU A 226 31.07 -16.74 17.67
CA GLU A 226 32.53 -16.70 17.83
C GLU A 226 32.97 -15.52 18.71
N LYS A 227 32.48 -14.29 18.45
CA LYS A 227 32.76 -13.10 19.29
C LYS A 227 32.33 -13.32 20.75
N ILE A 228 31.17 -13.94 20.98
CA ILE A 228 30.66 -14.25 22.32
C ILE A 228 31.53 -15.30 23.01
N ALA A 229 31.97 -16.33 22.28
CA ALA A 229 32.86 -17.36 22.81
C ALA A 229 34.22 -16.76 23.22
N GLU A 230 34.82 -15.92 22.37
CA GLU A 230 36.03 -15.16 22.69
C GLU A 230 35.86 -14.33 23.97
N ALA A 231 34.75 -13.58 24.09
CA ALA A 231 34.48 -12.76 25.25
C ALA A 231 34.36 -13.57 26.55
N LYS A 232 33.69 -14.72 26.48
CA LYS A 232 33.56 -15.63 27.63
C LYS A 232 34.89 -16.26 28.03
N GLU A 233 35.70 -16.69 27.08
CA GLU A 233 37.02 -17.23 27.38
C GLU A 233 37.94 -16.19 28.00
N GLU A 234 37.89 -14.94 27.52
CA GLU A 234 38.69 -13.86 28.11
C GLU A 234 38.23 -13.52 29.53
N ALA A 235 36.92 -13.48 29.79
CA ALA A 235 36.39 -13.32 31.14
C ALA A 235 36.82 -14.48 32.07
N LYS A 236 36.84 -15.72 31.59
CA LYS A 236 37.35 -16.87 32.38
C LYS A 236 38.83 -16.73 32.72
N LYS A 237 39.67 -16.31 31.76
CA LYS A 237 41.09 -16.03 32.02
C LYS A 237 41.25 -14.92 33.05
N ALA A 238 40.47 -13.85 32.94
CA ALA A 238 40.45 -12.77 33.92
C ALA A 238 40.12 -13.28 35.33
N VAL A 239 39.08 -14.10 35.48
CA VAL A 239 38.74 -14.74 36.76
C VAL A 239 39.91 -15.57 37.29
N ALA A 240 40.56 -16.38 36.43
CA ALA A 240 41.69 -17.21 36.84
C ALA A 240 42.91 -16.36 37.27
N ALA A 241 43.19 -15.25 36.59
CA ALA A 241 44.23 -14.30 36.96
C ALA A 241 43.92 -13.62 38.30
N LEU A 242 42.70 -13.12 38.48
CA LEU A 242 42.26 -12.48 39.72
C LEU A 242 42.37 -13.43 40.92
N LYS A 243 42.06 -14.72 40.75
CA LYS A 243 42.26 -15.72 41.82
C LYS A 243 43.72 -15.88 42.24
N LYS A 244 44.65 -15.86 41.28
CA LYS A 244 46.09 -15.91 41.60
C LYS A 244 46.56 -14.65 42.32
N ILE A 245 46.03 -13.50 41.88
CA ILE A 245 46.30 -12.20 42.49
C ILE A 245 45.77 -12.15 43.93
N ASP A 246 44.53 -12.55 44.16
CA ASP A 246 43.91 -12.61 45.49
C ASP A 246 44.73 -13.50 46.44
N ALA A 247 45.21 -14.66 45.95
CA ALA A 247 46.07 -15.54 46.74
C ALA A 247 47.40 -14.87 47.14
N ARG A 248 48.04 -14.14 46.21
CA ARG A 248 49.28 -13.39 46.49
C ARG A 248 49.06 -12.24 47.47
N LEU A 249 47.96 -11.50 47.33
CA LEU A 249 47.62 -10.42 48.25
C LEU A 249 47.34 -10.97 49.65
N ALA A 250 46.57 -12.06 49.77
CA ALA A 250 46.30 -12.72 51.05
C ALA A 250 47.58 -13.23 51.74
N GLU A 251 48.52 -13.80 50.98
CA GLU A 251 49.83 -14.20 51.51
C GLU A 251 50.61 -12.99 52.05
N GLN A 252 50.67 -11.89 51.29
CA GLN A 252 51.35 -10.66 51.74
C GLN A 252 50.70 -10.02 52.97
N GLU A 253 49.37 -10.03 53.04
CA GLU A 253 48.66 -9.54 54.23
C GLU A 253 48.96 -10.40 55.45
N SER A 254 48.96 -11.73 55.31
CA SER A 254 49.33 -12.62 56.41
C SER A 254 50.76 -12.39 56.91
N LEU A 255 51.71 -12.14 55.99
CA LEU A 255 53.10 -11.80 56.33
C LEU A 255 53.21 -10.43 57.00
N ALA A 256 52.42 -9.46 56.55
CA ALA A 256 52.38 -8.12 57.15
C ALA A 256 51.74 -8.15 58.56
N GLU A 257 50.71 -8.97 58.77
CA GLU A 257 50.11 -9.22 60.08
C GLU A 257 51.07 -9.95 61.01
N GLU A 258 51.75 -11.01 60.57
CA GLU A 258 52.74 -11.70 61.38
C GLU A 258 53.89 -10.76 61.79
N ALA A 259 54.34 -9.90 60.87
CA ALA A 259 55.33 -8.86 61.16
C ALA A 259 54.81 -7.82 62.16
N ARG A 260 53.51 -7.49 62.12
CA ARG A 260 52.84 -6.61 63.09
C ARG A 260 52.60 -7.27 64.43
N GLU A 261 52.21 -8.54 64.50
CA GLU A 261 52.04 -9.26 65.76
C GLU A 261 53.37 -9.41 66.49
N LYS A 262 54.44 -9.70 65.75
CA LYS A 262 55.82 -9.66 66.27
C LYS A 262 56.29 -8.23 66.62
N GLY A 263 55.53 -7.20 66.24
CA GLY A 263 55.76 -5.78 66.53
C GLY A 263 54.73 -5.09 67.44
N GLY A 264 53.68 -5.78 67.91
CA GLY A 264 52.59 -5.24 68.73
C GLY A 264 51.42 -4.59 67.97
N LEU A 265 50.22 -5.20 68.11
CA LEU A 265 48.83 -4.74 67.86
C LEU A 265 48.32 -4.59 66.40
N VAL A 266 47.26 -5.35 66.06
CA VAL A 266 45.86 -4.86 65.84
C VAL A 266 45.05 -5.86 64.98
N GLN A 267 43.85 -6.21 65.48
CA GLN A 267 42.99 -7.34 65.07
C GLN A 267 41.74 -6.94 64.24
N LYS A 268 41.70 -5.75 63.63
CA LYS A 268 40.44 -5.15 63.12
C LYS A 268 40.25 -5.20 61.60
N ALA A 269 41.23 -5.66 60.80
CA ALA A 269 41.18 -5.61 59.34
C ALA A 269 40.67 -6.90 58.67
N ILE A 270 40.78 -8.06 59.34
CA ILE A 270 40.46 -9.40 58.77
C ILE A 270 38.97 -9.57 58.42
N LYS A 271 38.07 -8.76 59.01
CA LYS A 271 36.62 -8.96 58.89
C LYS A 271 36.01 -8.41 57.60
N GLU A 272 36.71 -7.55 56.86
CA GLU A 272 36.16 -6.91 55.64
C GLU A 272 36.46 -7.68 54.34
N MET A 273 37.37 -8.67 54.34
CA MET A 273 37.67 -9.46 53.13
C MET A 273 36.88 -10.77 52.97
N SER A 274 36.26 -11.29 54.04
CA SER A 274 35.51 -12.56 53.97
C SER A 274 34.18 -12.46 53.21
N GLU A 275 33.73 -11.25 52.86
CA GLU A 275 32.51 -11.02 52.07
C GLU A 275 32.71 -11.27 50.55
N SER A 276 33.95 -11.51 50.09
CA SER A 276 34.26 -11.80 48.68
C SER A 276 33.86 -13.22 48.20
N LYS A 277 33.45 -14.13 49.10
CA LYS A 277 33.05 -15.50 48.72
C LYS A 277 31.74 -15.59 47.91
N GLU A 278 30.86 -14.60 48.01
CA GLU A 278 29.54 -14.63 47.34
C GLU A 278 29.65 -14.44 45.81
N THR A 279 30.74 -13.82 45.33
CA THR A 279 30.98 -13.67 43.87
C THR A 279 31.50 -14.96 43.21
N GLU A 280 32.15 -15.87 43.96
CA GLU A 280 32.62 -17.16 43.42
C GLU A 280 31.48 -18.13 43.09
N GLU A 281 30.46 -18.23 43.95
CA GLU A 281 29.29 -19.10 43.69
C GLU A 281 28.49 -18.62 42.47
N ARG A 282 28.41 -17.30 42.26
CA ARG A 282 27.70 -16.72 41.12
C ARG A 282 28.34 -17.10 39.78
N ILE A 283 29.68 -17.15 39.71
CA ILE A 283 30.43 -17.52 38.50
C ILE A 283 30.33 -19.03 38.24
N GLY A 284 30.35 -19.87 39.28
CA GLY A 284 30.21 -21.34 39.15
C GLY A 284 28.85 -21.78 38.60
N SER A 285 27.79 -21.01 38.85
CA SER A 285 26.44 -21.35 38.37
C SER A 285 26.22 -21.18 36.85
N LEU A 286 27.13 -20.50 36.15
CA LEU A 286 27.04 -20.22 34.71
C LEU A 286 27.37 -21.43 33.81
N THR A 287 27.83 -22.56 34.36
CA THR A 287 28.12 -23.79 33.60
C THR A 287 26.94 -24.74 33.43
N HIS A 288 25.73 -24.41 33.90
CA HIS A 288 24.53 -25.25 33.69
C HIS A 288 24.02 -25.18 32.25
N ARG A 289 24.61 -26.01 31.39
CA ARG A 289 24.25 -26.20 29.97
C ARG A 289 22.79 -26.63 29.75
N GLU A 290 22.16 -27.29 30.72
CA GLU A 290 20.75 -27.73 30.63
C GLU A 290 19.74 -26.59 30.85
N LYS A 291 19.94 -25.76 31.88
CA LYS A 291 19.11 -24.56 32.11
C LYS A 291 19.18 -23.58 30.92
N ALA A 292 20.31 -23.57 30.20
CA ALA A 292 20.48 -22.76 29.01
C ALA A 292 19.65 -23.27 27.80
N LYS A 293 19.37 -24.57 27.70
CA LYS A 293 18.50 -25.13 26.65
C LYS A 293 17.03 -24.80 26.90
N GLU A 294 16.59 -24.95 28.15
CA GLU A 294 15.21 -24.63 28.53
C GLU A 294 14.88 -23.15 28.32
N LYS A 295 15.75 -22.25 28.77
CA LYS A 295 15.62 -20.80 28.49
C LYS A 295 15.62 -20.48 27.00
N ARG A 296 16.36 -21.21 26.16
CA ARG A 296 16.34 -21.01 24.70
C ARG A 296 14.96 -21.36 24.11
N VAL A 297 14.35 -22.44 24.56
CA VAL A 297 13.00 -22.83 24.12
C VAL A 297 11.97 -21.78 24.55
N GLU A 298 12.07 -21.27 25.77
CA GLU A 298 11.20 -20.21 26.28
C GLU A 298 11.37 -18.90 25.49
N THR A 299 12.62 -18.43 25.31
CA THR A 299 12.91 -17.25 24.49
C THR A 299 12.44 -17.42 23.05
N ALA A 300 12.58 -18.61 22.45
CA ALA A 300 12.09 -18.87 21.10
C ALA A 300 10.55 -18.78 21.03
N LYS A 301 9.83 -19.28 22.04
CA LYS A 301 8.37 -19.15 22.15
C LYS A 301 7.94 -17.69 22.30
N GLU A 302 8.64 -16.91 23.13
CA GLU A 302 8.36 -15.48 23.30
C GLU A 302 8.58 -14.70 22.01
N VAL A 303 9.73 -14.90 21.34
CA VAL A 303 10.02 -14.24 20.06
C VAL A 303 9.01 -14.65 19.00
N ALA A 304 8.65 -15.94 18.90
CA ALA A 304 7.62 -16.39 17.98
C ALA A 304 6.26 -15.71 18.26
N LYS A 305 5.91 -15.51 19.54
CA LYS A 305 4.69 -14.81 19.94
C LYS A 305 4.74 -13.32 19.62
N GLU A 306 5.85 -12.63 19.93
CA GLU A 306 6.07 -11.22 19.60
C GLU A 306 6.02 -10.98 18.10
N MET A 307 6.72 -11.82 17.34
CA MET A 307 6.80 -11.76 15.89
C MET A 307 5.44 -12.03 15.24
N LYS A 308 4.70 -13.05 15.72
CA LYS A 308 3.34 -13.31 15.26
C LYS A 308 2.44 -12.10 15.52
N LYS A 309 2.50 -11.50 16.72
CA LYS A 309 1.73 -10.31 17.06
C LYS A 309 2.12 -9.11 16.18
N ALA A 310 3.42 -8.86 15.97
CA ALA A 310 3.91 -7.77 15.13
C ALA A 310 3.46 -7.93 13.68
N ILE A 311 3.47 -9.16 13.15
CA ILE A 311 2.94 -9.47 11.81
C ILE A 311 1.43 -9.21 11.76
N GLU A 312 0.66 -9.69 12.75
CA GLU A 312 -0.79 -9.46 12.82
C GLU A 312 -1.15 -7.97 12.92
N ASP A 313 -0.44 -7.21 13.75
CA ASP A 313 -0.66 -5.77 13.91
C ASP A 313 -0.32 -5.01 12.61
N SER A 314 0.77 -5.39 11.94
CA SER A 314 1.18 -4.79 10.65
C SER A 314 0.21 -5.13 9.51
N ILE A 315 -0.35 -6.33 9.50
CA ILE A 315 -1.40 -6.73 8.56
C ILE A 315 -2.64 -5.87 8.79
N LYS A 316 -3.12 -5.75 10.04
CA LYS A 316 -4.28 -4.91 10.38
C LYS A 316 -4.07 -3.44 10.01
N GLU A 317 -2.87 -2.90 10.23
CA GLU A 317 -2.55 -1.53 9.84
C GLU A 317 -2.58 -1.36 8.31
N LYS A 318 -2.01 -2.31 7.56
CA LYS A 318 -2.07 -2.28 6.09
C LYS A 318 -3.50 -2.40 5.58
N GLU A 319 -4.30 -3.32 6.12
CA GLU A 319 -5.72 -3.46 5.78
C GLU A 319 -6.50 -2.17 6.06
N LYS A 320 -6.22 -1.51 7.20
CA LYS A 320 -6.82 -0.21 7.52
C LYS A 320 -6.42 0.87 6.50
N ARG A 321 -5.14 0.96 6.16
CA ARG A 321 -4.66 1.92 5.13
C ARG A 321 -5.27 1.65 3.75
N ASP A 322 -5.32 0.38 3.34
CA ASP A 322 -5.90 -0.01 2.05
C ASP A 322 -7.40 0.29 2.00
N LYS A 323 -8.11 0.11 3.13
CA LYS A 323 -9.52 0.49 3.26
C LYS A 323 -9.71 2.01 3.17
N GLU A 324 -8.93 2.79 3.92
CA GLU A 324 -8.96 4.25 3.87
C GLU A 324 -8.62 4.79 2.47
N GLU A 325 -7.65 4.19 1.79
CA GLU A 325 -7.30 4.55 0.42
C GLU A 325 -8.40 4.21 -0.58
N ARG A 326 -9.06 3.04 -0.45
CA ARG A 326 -10.22 2.69 -1.27
C ARG A 326 -11.38 3.66 -1.06
N GLU A 327 -11.71 3.98 0.19
CA GLU A 327 -12.76 4.96 0.51
C GLU A 327 -12.43 6.35 -0.04
N ARG A 328 -11.14 6.75 -0.02
CA ARG A 328 -10.68 8.00 -0.64
C ARG A 328 -10.87 7.99 -2.16
N ARG A 329 -10.45 6.92 -2.84
CA ARG A 329 -10.59 6.78 -4.30
C ARG A 329 -12.05 6.75 -4.73
N GLU A 330 -12.92 6.04 -3.99
CA GLU A 330 -14.36 6.04 -4.27
C GLU A 330 -14.98 7.43 -4.10
N ARG A 331 -14.55 8.20 -3.08
CA ARG A 331 -15.00 9.57 -2.89
C ARG A 331 -14.54 10.48 -4.03
N GLU A 332 -13.27 10.42 -4.39
CA GLU A 332 -12.71 11.18 -5.52
C GLU A 332 -13.42 10.85 -6.84
N GLU A 333 -13.76 9.58 -7.09
CA GLU A 333 -14.50 9.17 -8.29
C GLU A 333 -15.95 9.67 -8.28
N ARG A 334 -16.64 9.62 -7.13
CA ARG A 334 -18.00 10.17 -6.98
C ARG A 334 -18.01 11.67 -7.23
N GLU A 335 -17.07 12.40 -6.64
CA GLU A 335 -16.93 13.84 -6.88
C GLU A 335 -16.59 14.16 -8.33
N ARG A 336 -15.76 13.34 -9.00
CA ARG A 336 -15.46 13.51 -10.42
C ARG A 336 -16.72 13.33 -11.28
N LYS A 337 -17.50 12.27 -11.04
CA LYS A 337 -18.77 12.01 -11.75
C LYS A 337 -19.79 13.12 -11.50
N GLU A 338 -19.85 13.66 -10.28
CA GLU A 338 -20.73 14.78 -9.94
C GLU A 338 -20.30 16.08 -10.63
N ARG A 339 -18.99 16.41 -10.63
CA ARG A 339 -18.44 17.54 -11.37
C ARG A 339 -18.73 17.44 -12.87
N GLU A 340 -18.51 16.26 -13.47
CA GLU A 340 -18.83 15.99 -14.87
C GLU A 340 -20.33 16.14 -15.16
N ARG A 341 -21.21 15.77 -14.22
CA ARG A 341 -22.66 15.96 -14.36
C ARG A 341 -23.04 17.43 -14.33
N ILE A 342 -22.53 18.19 -13.37
CA ILE A 342 -22.79 19.64 -13.24
C ILE A 342 -22.29 20.37 -14.49
N GLU A 343 -21.09 20.06 -14.97
CA GLU A 343 -20.53 20.69 -16.16
C GLU A 343 -21.35 20.36 -17.42
N ARG A 344 -21.86 19.12 -17.54
CA ARG A 344 -22.76 18.75 -18.64
C ARG A 344 -24.08 19.50 -18.57
N GLU A 345 -24.70 19.59 -17.38
CA GLU A 345 -25.94 20.34 -17.17
C GLU A 345 -25.76 21.84 -17.47
N GLU A 346 -24.62 22.43 -17.09
CA GLU A 346 -24.29 23.83 -17.39
C GLU A 346 -24.07 24.06 -18.89
N ARG A 347 -23.35 23.17 -19.58
CA ARG A 347 -23.20 23.24 -21.05
C ARG A 347 -24.54 23.14 -21.75
N GLU A 348 -25.39 22.18 -21.38
CA GLU A 348 -26.74 22.05 -21.96
C GLU A 348 -27.59 23.29 -21.70
N ARG A 349 -27.47 23.89 -20.50
CA ARG A 349 -28.19 25.12 -20.17
C ARG A 349 -27.71 26.30 -21.03
N ASN A 350 -26.40 26.48 -21.15
CA ASN A 350 -25.81 27.55 -21.97
C ASN A 350 -26.17 27.38 -23.45
N GLU A 351 -26.16 26.16 -23.99
CA GLU A 351 -26.60 25.87 -25.37
C GLU A 351 -28.09 26.19 -25.59
N ARG A 352 -28.96 25.89 -24.60
CA ARG A 352 -30.39 26.25 -24.66
C ARG A 352 -30.60 27.77 -24.62
N GLU A 353 -29.93 28.45 -23.70
CA GLU A 353 -30.01 29.92 -23.56
C GLU A 353 -29.47 30.62 -24.83
N GLU A 354 -28.38 30.12 -25.43
CA GLU A 354 -27.84 30.65 -26.68
C GLU A 354 -28.78 30.41 -27.87
N LYS A 355 -29.38 29.21 -27.96
CA LYS A 355 -30.35 28.89 -29.00
C LYS A 355 -31.60 29.77 -28.89
N GLU A 356 -32.13 29.97 -27.69
CA GLU A 356 -33.28 30.85 -27.45
C GLU A 356 -32.96 32.30 -27.82
N LYS A 357 -31.76 32.79 -27.49
CA LYS A 357 -31.30 34.12 -27.88
C LYS A 357 -31.21 34.28 -29.40
N ARG A 358 -30.63 33.30 -30.10
CA ARG A 358 -30.54 33.29 -31.57
C ARG A 358 -31.93 33.28 -32.22
N GLU A 359 -32.86 32.47 -31.72
CA GLU A 359 -34.24 32.43 -32.22
C GLU A 359 -34.98 33.76 -31.99
N ARG A 360 -34.76 34.42 -30.85
CA ARG A 360 -35.33 35.74 -30.55
C ARG A 360 -34.78 36.83 -31.46
N GLU A 361 -33.45 36.88 -31.64
CA GLU A 361 -32.80 37.82 -32.55
C GLU A 361 -33.26 37.63 -34.01
N GLU A 362 -33.44 36.37 -34.45
CA GLU A 362 -33.95 36.07 -35.79
C GLU A 362 -35.42 36.51 -35.96
N ARG A 363 -36.28 36.30 -34.95
CA ARG A 363 -37.67 36.79 -34.97
C ARG A 363 -37.73 38.31 -35.03
N GLU A 364 -36.96 39.01 -34.20
CA GLU A 364 -36.90 40.48 -34.21
C GLU A 364 -36.40 41.01 -35.56
N ARG A 365 -35.41 40.34 -36.16
CA ARG A 365 -34.92 40.69 -37.50
C ARG A 365 -35.99 40.51 -38.58
N LYS A 366 -36.69 39.37 -38.59
CA LYS A 366 -37.79 39.11 -39.54
C LYS A 366 -38.94 40.10 -39.37
N GLU A 367 -39.25 40.49 -38.13
CA GLU A 367 -40.30 41.49 -37.87
C GLU A 367 -39.89 42.88 -38.37
N ARG A 368 -38.63 43.29 -38.16
CA ARG A 368 -38.09 44.56 -38.70
C ARG A 368 -38.08 44.56 -40.22
N GLU A 369 -37.56 43.51 -40.86
CA GLU A 369 -37.55 43.36 -42.33
C GLU A 369 -38.98 43.35 -42.89
N GLY A 370 -39.92 42.68 -42.22
CA GLY A 370 -41.33 42.65 -42.60
C GLY A 370 -42.03 44.01 -42.45
N LYS A 371 -41.70 44.79 -41.42
CA LYS A 371 -42.21 46.15 -41.22
C LYS A 371 -41.65 47.11 -42.26
N GLU A 372 -40.34 47.07 -42.52
CA GLU A 372 -39.69 47.90 -43.54
C GLU A 372 -40.24 47.61 -44.94
N LYS A 373 -40.49 46.33 -45.27
CA LYS A 373 -41.11 45.95 -46.54
C LYS A 373 -42.53 46.50 -46.67
N ARG A 374 -43.36 46.40 -45.63
CA ARG A 374 -44.72 46.98 -45.62
C ARG A 374 -44.70 48.50 -45.76
N ASP A 375 -43.80 49.18 -45.04
CA ASP A 375 -43.66 50.64 -45.13
C ASP A 375 -43.21 51.07 -46.54
N ARG A 376 -42.35 50.28 -47.20
CA ARG A 376 -41.93 50.52 -48.58
C ARG A 376 -43.06 50.29 -49.59
N GLU A 377 -43.78 49.18 -49.47
CA GLU A 377 -44.94 48.86 -50.32
C GLU A 377 -46.06 49.90 -50.15
N GLU A 378 -46.31 50.38 -48.92
CA GLU A 378 -47.29 51.43 -48.67
C GLU A 378 -46.87 52.77 -49.28
N ARG A 379 -45.58 53.14 -49.17
CA ARG A 379 -45.04 54.35 -49.84
C ARG A 379 -45.15 54.25 -51.36
N GLU A 380 -44.80 53.10 -51.94
CA GLU A 380 -44.94 52.87 -53.38
C GLU A 380 -46.41 52.93 -53.81
N ARG A 381 -47.34 52.38 -53.03
CA ARG A 381 -48.78 52.46 -53.29
C ARG A 381 -49.30 53.89 -53.21
N ARG A 382 -48.87 54.68 -52.22
CA ARG A 382 -49.24 56.10 -52.10
C ARG A 382 -48.72 56.92 -53.29
N LEU A 383 -47.47 56.68 -53.71
CA LEU A 383 -46.89 57.33 -54.90
C LEU A 383 -47.62 56.93 -56.18
N ALA A 384 -48.02 55.65 -56.31
CA ALA A 384 -48.78 55.17 -57.46
C ALA A 384 -50.21 55.75 -57.49
N GLU A 385 -50.88 55.86 -56.34
CA GLU A 385 -52.20 56.45 -56.23
C GLU A 385 -52.19 57.96 -56.49
N GLU A 386 -51.17 58.67 -56.00
CA GLU A 386 -50.97 60.10 -56.30
C GLU A 386 -50.71 60.33 -57.79
N LYS A 387 -49.87 59.48 -58.40
CA LYS A 387 -49.64 59.52 -59.86
C LYS A 387 -50.92 59.20 -60.64
N ALA A 388 -51.69 58.20 -60.24
CA ALA A 388 -52.96 57.86 -60.89
C ALA A 388 -53.98 59.00 -60.79
N LYS A 389 -54.09 59.68 -59.64
CA LYS A 389 -54.96 60.86 -59.48
C LYS A 389 -54.50 62.03 -60.37
N ARG A 390 -53.19 62.21 -60.55
CA ARG A 390 -52.64 63.22 -61.44
C ARG A 390 -52.93 62.90 -62.91
N ASP A 391 -52.71 61.65 -63.31
CA ASP A 391 -52.96 61.18 -64.67
C ASP A 391 -54.47 61.19 -64.99
N GLU A 392 -55.34 60.89 -64.02
CA GLU A 392 -56.81 60.96 -64.18
C GLU A 392 -57.31 62.41 -64.25
N ALA A 393 -56.76 63.32 -63.45
CA ALA A 393 -57.04 64.75 -63.57
C ALA A 393 -56.61 65.30 -64.94
N GLU A 394 -55.46 64.84 -65.46
CA GLU A 394 -54.98 65.21 -66.79
C GLU A 394 -55.87 64.63 -67.90
N ARG A 395 -56.30 63.36 -67.76
CA ARG A 395 -57.26 62.74 -68.67
C ARG A 395 -58.62 63.42 -68.66
N MET A 396 -59.16 63.80 -67.50
CA MET A 396 -60.43 64.53 -67.42
C MET A 396 -60.32 65.94 -68.02
N ALA A 397 -59.15 66.58 -67.96
CA ALA A 397 -58.90 67.82 -68.68
C ALA A 397 -58.89 67.60 -70.20
N GLN A 398 -58.22 66.54 -70.68
CA GLN A 398 -58.17 66.18 -72.09
C GLN A 398 -59.54 65.71 -72.63
N GLU A 399 -60.34 64.99 -71.83
CA GLU A 399 -61.64 64.45 -72.23
C GLU A 399 -62.73 65.54 -72.24
N LYS A 400 -62.63 66.57 -71.38
CA LYS A 400 -63.42 67.81 -71.54
C LYS A 400 -63.08 68.53 -72.85
N GLU A 401 -61.81 68.55 -73.23
CA GLU A 401 -61.35 69.15 -74.50
C GLU A 401 -61.81 68.33 -75.72
N GLU A 402 -61.88 67.00 -75.60
CA GLU A 402 -62.40 66.12 -76.65
C GLU A 402 -63.94 66.15 -76.76
N LEU A 403 -64.67 66.29 -75.65
CA LEU A 403 -66.14 66.40 -75.66
C LEU A 403 -66.63 67.71 -76.28
N GLU A 404 -65.87 68.80 -76.20
CA GLU A 404 -66.12 70.01 -77.00
C GLU A 404 -65.86 69.78 -78.50
N LYS A 405 -64.91 68.91 -78.86
CA LYS A 405 -64.57 68.59 -80.26
C LYS A 405 -65.52 67.58 -80.90
N LYS A 406 -66.20 66.72 -80.12
CA LYS A 406 -67.08 65.63 -80.63
C LYS A 406 -68.58 65.98 -80.74
N ALA A 407 -68.99 67.23 -80.50
CA ALA A 407 -70.33 67.75 -80.86
C ALA A 407 -70.54 67.95 -82.38
N LYS A 408 -69.52 67.72 -83.22
CA LYS A 408 -69.59 67.81 -84.69
C LYS A 408 -69.13 66.51 -85.35
N LYS A 409 -70.07 65.58 -85.56
CA LYS A 409 -70.22 64.66 -86.73
C LYS A 409 -70.81 63.30 -86.31
N ARG A 410 -71.78 62.88 -87.11
CA ARG A 410 -72.75 61.80 -86.95
C ARG A 410 -72.35 60.55 -87.76
N LYS A 411 -72.93 59.39 -87.37
CA LYS A 411 -73.40 58.23 -88.19
C LYS A 411 -72.32 57.32 -88.84
N ASP A 412 -72.43 55.99 -88.97
CA ASP A 412 -73.47 54.95 -88.73
C ASP A 412 -72.78 53.55 -88.61
N GLY A 413 -73.44 52.59 -87.93
CA GLY A 413 -73.43 51.10 -88.02
C GLY A 413 -72.09 50.31 -88.12
N GLY A 414 -71.81 49.21 -87.43
CA GLY A 414 -72.60 48.24 -86.64
C GLY A 414 -72.26 46.80 -87.09
N VAL A 415 -71.55 45.99 -86.30
CA VAL A 415 -71.46 44.51 -86.40
C VAL A 415 -71.14 43.90 -85.02
N VAL A 416 -71.85 42.84 -84.66
CA VAL A 416 -71.82 42.08 -83.40
C VAL A 416 -71.03 40.78 -83.59
N PHE A 417 -70.10 40.44 -82.69
CA PHE A 417 -69.61 39.07 -82.45
C PHE A 417 -69.13 38.93 -80.99
N THR A 418 -69.73 38.00 -80.24
CA THR A 418 -69.44 37.68 -78.84
C THR A 418 -68.48 36.48 -78.75
N LEU A 419 -67.39 36.61 -77.99
CA LEU A 419 -66.41 35.55 -77.69
C LEU A 419 -66.27 35.43 -76.17
N ALA A 420 -66.78 34.34 -75.59
CA ALA A 420 -66.68 34.05 -74.16
C ALA A 420 -65.55 33.05 -73.86
N HIS A 421 -64.76 33.39 -72.84
CA HIS A 421 -63.63 32.67 -72.27
C HIS A 421 -63.99 31.31 -71.65
N GLY A 422 -63.13 30.32 -71.85
CA GLY A 422 -62.95 29.15 -70.97
C GLY A 422 -61.44 28.94 -70.71
N PRO A 423 -60.97 28.84 -69.46
CA PRO A 423 -59.54 28.91 -69.14
C PRO A 423 -58.88 27.54 -69.32
N LEU A 424 -58.21 27.37 -70.46
CA LEU A 424 -57.04 26.52 -70.54
C LEU A 424 -55.92 27.19 -69.74
N VAL A 425 -55.05 26.36 -69.16
CA VAL A 425 -53.62 26.67 -68.94
C VAL A 425 -53.40 27.62 -67.76
N MET A 426 -52.66 27.25 -66.72
CA MET A 426 -51.74 26.15 -66.55
C MET A 426 -51.20 26.25 -65.12
N LEU A 427 -50.69 25.11 -64.65
CA LEU A 427 -49.49 24.99 -63.83
C LEU A 427 -49.25 26.09 -62.80
N LEU A 428 -49.45 25.78 -61.52
CA LEU A 428 -48.38 25.98 -60.53
C LEU A 428 -48.67 25.50 -59.09
N LEU A 429 -49.76 24.77 -58.81
CA LEU A 429 -50.10 24.44 -57.41
C LEU A 429 -50.33 22.96 -57.05
N CYS A 430 -50.06 22.01 -57.95
CA CYS A 430 -50.18 20.58 -57.60
C CYS A 430 -48.90 19.78 -57.83
N VAL A 431 -47.72 20.43 -57.79
CA VAL A 431 -46.47 19.73 -57.43
C VAL A 431 -46.43 19.66 -55.90
N LEU A 432 -47.42 18.95 -55.35
CA LEU A 432 -47.32 18.26 -54.08
C LEU A 432 -46.15 17.28 -54.25
N GLY A 433 -44.96 17.75 -53.87
CA GLY A 433 -43.73 17.00 -53.82
C GLY A 433 -43.85 15.85 -52.84
N PHE A 434 -44.24 14.71 -53.39
CA PHE A 434 -44.00 13.36 -52.89
C PHE A 434 -42.50 13.13 -52.65
N ALA A 435 -42.00 13.63 -51.52
CA ALA A 435 -40.68 13.28 -50.97
C ALA A 435 -40.78 13.00 -49.46
N LEU A 436 -41.76 12.18 -49.08
CA LEU A 436 -41.92 11.59 -47.74
C LEU A 436 -42.25 10.10 -47.89
N VAL A 437 -41.33 9.34 -48.49
CA VAL A 437 -41.08 7.92 -48.23
C VAL A 437 -39.57 7.70 -48.36
N CYS A 438 -38.88 7.90 -47.23
CA CYS A 438 -37.65 7.21 -46.84
C CYS A 438 -37.75 6.97 -45.34
#